data_AF-A0A3S3J751-F1
#
_entry.id   AF-A0A3S3J751-F1
#
_cell.length_a   1.000
_cell.length_b   1.000
_cell.length_c   1.000
_cell.angle_alpha   90.00
_cell.angle_beta   90.00
_cell.angle_gamma   90.00
#
_symmetry.space_group_name_H-M   'P 1'
#
loop_
_entity.id
_entity.type
_entity.pdbx_description
1 polymer ?
#
loop_
_entity_poly.entity_id
_entity_poly.type
_entity_poly.pdbx_seq_one_letter_code
_entity_poly.pdbx_strand_id
1 'polypeptide(L)'
;MFSIRSIISSAVLFVFLLAGNAYAAPKQPAGDAIEKRAAAATPMTASAVEKLYAGRTWKWQNGGGFYSAETTARGLFSANRKPFAAWSRKRAAWSYAEGNWYATNGGKLCMRALWTSKVAKGSLATSGAVTCFLHREKDGVVYQKRFIGEEWYVFRHNPARRDDEARKLVKGNTVSKEVSHLKANSR
;
A
#
# COMPACT_ATOMS: atom_id res chain seq x y z
N MET A 1 19.84 -80.94 40.19
CA MET A 1 18.46 -81.35 40.49
C MET A 1 17.70 -80.14 41.02
N PHE A 2 16.44 -80.02 40.58
CA PHE A 2 15.42 -79.03 40.92
C PHE A 2 15.51 -78.39 42.32
N SER A 3 15.30 -77.07 42.43
CA SER A 3 13.98 -76.50 42.77
C SER A 3 14.08 -75.04 43.26
N ILE A 4 13.19 -74.22 42.71
CA ILE A 4 12.92 -72.79 42.89
C ILE A 4 12.23 -72.51 44.23
N ARG A 5 12.43 -71.34 44.87
CA ARG A 5 11.43 -70.35 45.41
C ARG A 5 12.18 -69.07 45.90
N SER A 6 12.28 -67.99 45.11
CA SER A 6 11.42 -66.79 45.04
C SER A 6 11.05 -66.12 46.37
N ILE A 7 11.33 -64.81 46.49
CA ILE A 7 10.44 -63.69 46.91
C ILE A 7 11.22 -62.34 46.73
N ILE A 8 10.91 -61.52 45.70
CA ILE A 8 10.23 -60.18 45.77
C ILE A 8 11.10 -59.11 46.49
N SER A 9 11.43 -57.91 46.03
CA SER A 9 10.88 -56.94 45.08
C SER A 9 11.94 -55.84 44.84
N SER A 10 12.00 -55.27 43.64
CA SER A 10 11.83 -53.82 43.42
C SER A 10 12.08 -53.49 41.96
N ALA A 11 11.00 -53.11 41.30
CA ALA A 11 10.97 -52.65 39.94
C ALA A 11 11.66 -51.29 39.80
N VAL A 12 12.54 -51.17 38.81
CA VAL A 12 12.83 -49.90 38.15
C VAL A 12 12.76 -50.15 36.64
N LEU A 13 11.60 -49.86 36.05
CA LEU A 13 11.45 -49.76 34.60
C LEU A 13 11.94 -48.36 34.20
N PHE A 14 13.11 -48.28 33.58
CA PHE A 14 13.53 -47.09 32.83
C PHE A 14 12.86 -47.14 31.45
N VAL A 15 11.74 -46.43 31.29
CA VAL A 15 11.15 -46.16 29.98
C VAL A 15 11.80 -44.89 29.42
N PHE A 16 12.73 -45.05 28.48
CA PHE A 16 13.20 -43.95 27.64
C PHE A 16 12.09 -43.57 26.65
N LEU A 17 11.26 -42.59 27.03
CA LEU A 17 10.39 -41.90 26.09
C LEU A 17 11.22 -40.93 25.26
N LEU A 18 11.44 -41.26 23.99
CA LEU A 18 11.89 -40.31 22.98
C LEU A 18 10.79 -39.26 22.79
N ALA A 19 10.87 -38.17 23.55
CA ALA A 19 10.09 -36.97 23.28
C ALA A 19 10.57 -36.37 21.96
N GLY A 20 9.85 -36.66 20.88
CA GLY A 20 9.97 -35.92 19.64
C GLY A 20 9.61 -34.47 19.91
N ASN A 21 10.63 -33.61 20.00
CA ASN A 21 10.43 -32.17 19.95
C ASN A 21 9.95 -31.83 18.54
N ALA A 22 8.63 -31.73 18.37
CA ALA A 22 8.05 -31.04 17.22
C ALA A 22 8.49 -29.58 17.33
N TYR A 23 9.62 -29.25 16.69
CA TYR A 23 10.08 -27.89 16.55
C TYR A 23 9.02 -27.16 15.74
N ALA A 24 8.14 -26.42 16.43
CA ALA A 24 7.20 -25.54 15.76
C ALA A 24 8.04 -24.57 14.93
N ALA A 25 7.99 -24.71 13.60
CA ALA A 25 8.70 -23.83 12.70
C ALA A 25 8.31 -22.38 13.03
N PRO A 26 9.29 -21.45 13.16
CA PRO A 26 8.97 -20.06 13.46
C PRO A 26 8.00 -19.55 12.40
N LYS A 27 6.85 -19.05 12.87
CA LYS A 27 5.84 -18.42 12.02
C LYS A 27 6.51 -17.23 11.34
N GLN A 28 6.94 -17.40 10.09
CA GLN A 28 7.55 -16.31 9.33
C GLN A 28 6.60 -15.12 9.38
N PRO A 29 7.08 -13.91 9.75
CA PRO A 29 6.23 -12.74 9.77
C PRO A 29 5.63 -12.56 8.38
N ALA A 30 4.32 -12.30 8.31
CA ALA A 30 3.59 -12.24 7.04
C ALA A 30 4.21 -11.24 6.04
N GLY A 31 4.96 -10.24 6.53
CA GLY A 31 5.74 -9.29 5.72
C GLY A 31 6.76 -9.99 4.81
N ASP A 32 7.56 -10.91 5.33
CA ASP A 32 8.59 -11.63 4.54
C ASP A 32 7.98 -12.44 3.39
N ALA A 33 6.79 -13.01 3.61
CA ALA A 33 6.09 -13.75 2.58
C ALA A 33 5.53 -12.83 1.48
N ILE A 34 5.03 -11.65 1.84
CA ILE A 34 4.54 -10.65 0.87
C ILE A 34 5.70 -10.08 0.07
N GLU A 35 6.81 -9.74 0.72
CA GLU A 35 8.05 -9.27 0.09
C GLU A 35 8.53 -10.25 -0.98
N LYS A 36 8.64 -11.54 -0.64
CA LYS A 36 9.05 -12.59 -1.60
C LYS A 36 8.08 -12.72 -2.78
N ARG A 37 6.77 -12.68 -2.52
CA ARG A 37 5.75 -12.78 -3.58
C ARG A 37 5.76 -11.56 -4.49
N ALA A 38 5.91 -10.35 -3.94
CA ALA A 38 6.03 -9.12 -4.69
C ALA A 38 7.34 -9.09 -5.50
N ALA A 39 8.45 -9.59 -4.93
CA ALA A 39 9.73 -9.72 -5.63
C ALA A 39 9.65 -10.66 -6.85
N ALA A 40 8.86 -11.75 -6.73
CA ALA A 40 8.60 -12.70 -7.81
C ALA A 40 7.51 -12.24 -8.80
N ALA A 41 6.83 -11.11 -8.53
CA ALA A 41 5.82 -10.51 -9.40
C ALA A 41 6.44 -9.54 -10.41
N THR A 42 5.79 -9.37 -11.56
CA THR A 42 6.28 -8.54 -12.66
C THR A 42 5.89 -7.08 -12.45
N PRO A 43 6.78 -6.10 -12.68
CA PRO A 43 6.40 -4.70 -12.72
C PRO A 43 5.26 -4.44 -13.71
N MET A 44 4.23 -3.71 -13.27
CA MET A 44 3.10 -3.38 -14.16
C MET A 44 3.53 -2.38 -15.25
N THR A 45 2.91 -2.45 -16.43
CA THR A 45 3.10 -1.44 -17.47
C THR A 45 2.49 -0.10 -17.07
N ALA A 46 2.89 1.00 -17.74
CA ALA A 46 2.30 2.32 -17.50
C ALA A 46 0.79 2.29 -17.71
N SER A 47 0.32 1.68 -18.82
CA SER A 47 -1.10 1.59 -19.15
C SER A 47 -1.90 0.76 -18.15
N ALA A 48 -1.30 -0.30 -17.58
CA ALA A 48 -1.96 -1.10 -16.54
C ALA A 48 -2.11 -0.31 -15.23
N VAL A 49 -1.08 0.46 -14.85
CA VAL A 49 -1.18 1.39 -13.71
C VAL A 49 -2.21 2.48 -14.00
N GLU A 50 -2.20 3.10 -15.17
CA GLU A 50 -3.18 4.13 -15.53
C GLU A 50 -4.63 3.60 -15.46
N LYS A 51 -4.89 2.37 -15.90
CA LYS A 51 -6.21 1.73 -15.78
C LYS A 51 -6.69 1.61 -14.32
N LEU A 52 -5.78 1.52 -13.35
CA LEU A 52 -6.14 1.51 -11.93
C LEU A 52 -6.60 2.89 -11.44
N TYR A 53 -5.94 3.98 -11.89
CA TYR A 53 -6.10 5.31 -11.27
C TYR A 53 -6.89 6.31 -12.10
N ALA A 54 -6.78 6.29 -13.43
CA ALA A 54 -7.36 7.31 -14.29
C ALA A 54 -8.87 7.45 -14.09
N GLY A 55 -9.31 8.70 -13.90
CA GLY A 55 -10.72 9.04 -13.67
C GLY A 55 -11.25 8.63 -12.30
N ARG A 56 -10.37 8.36 -11.33
CA ARG A 56 -10.74 7.90 -9.98
C ARG A 56 -10.14 8.78 -8.90
N THR A 57 -10.81 8.79 -7.75
CA THR A 57 -10.27 9.31 -6.50
C THR A 57 -9.77 8.15 -5.64
N TRP A 58 -8.50 8.19 -5.23
CA TRP A 58 -8.00 7.35 -4.15
C TRP A 58 -8.33 8.02 -2.81
N LYS A 59 -9.22 7.40 -2.04
CA LYS A 59 -9.60 7.86 -0.70
C LYS A 59 -8.59 7.39 0.35
N TRP A 60 -8.21 8.28 1.25
CA TRP A 60 -7.50 7.93 2.49
C TRP A 60 -8.30 8.42 3.70
N GLN A 61 -7.84 8.09 4.91
CA GLN A 61 -8.61 8.29 6.15
C GLN A 61 -9.20 9.71 6.30
N ASN A 62 -8.43 10.73 5.90
CA ASN A 62 -8.75 12.14 6.12
C ASN A 62 -8.79 12.95 4.81
N GLY A 63 -9.08 12.34 3.66
CA GLY A 63 -9.12 13.03 2.38
C GLY A 63 -8.98 12.12 1.16
N GLY A 64 -8.42 12.64 0.08
CA GLY A 64 -8.15 11.84 -1.11
C GLY A 64 -7.43 12.59 -2.22
N GLY A 65 -6.97 11.84 -3.21
CA GLY A 65 -6.32 12.34 -4.42
C GLY A 65 -7.10 11.93 -5.67
N PHE A 66 -7.41 12.87 -6.56
CA PHE A 66 -8.06 12.63 -7.84
C PHE A 66 -7.03 12.60 -8.96
N TYR A 67 -7.09 11.52 -9.74
CA TYR A 67 -6.23 11.24 -10.87
C TYR A 67 -7.03 11.47 -12.14
N SER A 68 -6.90 12.65 -12.76
CA SER A 68 -7.64 12.94 -13.99
C SER A 68 -7.26 11.94 -15.09
N ALA A 69 -8.23 11.50 -15.88
CA ALA A 69 -7.98 10.69 -17.07
C ALA A 69 -7.47 11.56 -18.24
N GLU A 70 -7.80 12.85 -18.21
CA GLU A 70 -7.49 13.81 -19.26
C GLU A 70 -6.02 14.20 -19.22
N THR A 71 -5.37 14.18 -20.37
CA THR A 71 -4.01 14.69 -20.51
C THR A 71 -4.08 16.19 -20.74
N THR A 72 -3.50 17.00 -19.87
CA THR A 72 -3.30 18.42 -20.16
C THR A 72 -2.03 18.54 -21.00
N ALA A 73 -2.18 18.51 -22.32
CA ALA A 73 -1.09 18.84 -23.23
C ALA A 73 -0.70 20.31 -23.04
N ARG A 74 0.37 20.58 -22.30
CA ARG A 74 1.03 21.89 -22.34
C ARG A 74 2.52 21.69 -22.60
N GLY A 75 2.89 21.84 -23.88
CA GLY A 75 4.27 21.86 -24.36
C GLY A 75 4.78 20.52 -24.88
N LEU A 76 5.78 20.62 -25.77
CA LEU A 76 6.45 19.52 -26.48
C LEU A 76 7.09 18.45 -25.55
N PHE A 77 7.24 18.77 -24.26
CA PHE A 77 7.88 17.92 -23.23
C PHE A 77 6.93 17.38 -22.14
N SER A 78 5.61 17.58 -22.29
CA SER A 78 4.60 17.20 -21.28
C SER A 78 3.76 15.96 -21.64
N ALA A 79 4.19 15.18 -22.63
CA ALA A 79 3.49 13.96 -23.01
C ALA A 79 3.30 13.05 -21.77
N ASN A 80 2.07 12.60 -21.54
CA ASN A 80 1.65 11.67 -20.49
C ASN A 80 1.56 12.22 -19.06
N ARG A 81 1.60 13.54 -18.84
CA ARG A 81 1.24 14.12 -17.54
C ARG A 81 -0.25 14.48 -17.50
N LYS A 82 -0.94 13.94 -16.51
CA LYS A 82 -2.38 14.15 -16.29
C LYS A 82 -2.60 14.96 -15.02
N PRO A 83 -3.60 15.84 -14.92
CA PRO A 83 -3.85 16.62 -13.71
C PRO A 83 -4.08 15.76 -12.48
N PHE A 84 -3.51 16.21 -11.36
CA PHE A 84 -3.69 15.63 -10.04
C PHE A 84 -4.15 16.73 -9.08
N ALA A 85 -5.13 16.40 -8.26
CA ALA A 85 -5.57 17.24 -7.16
C ALA A 85 -5.67 16.39 -5.90
N ALA A 86 -5.43 16.95 -4.73
CA ALA A 86 -5.59 16.25 -3.46
C ALA A 86 -5.97 17.18 -2.33
N TRP A 87 -6.55 16.63 -1.28
CA TRP A 87 -6.71 17.32 0.00
C TRP A 87 -6.59 16.36 1.17
N SER A 88 -6.27 16.90 2.33
CA SER A 88 -6.30 16.21 3.61
C SER A 88 -6.75 17.16 4.71
N ARG A 89 -7.54 16.68 5.66
CA ARG A 89 -7.99 17.48 6.81
C ARG A 89 -8.06 16.65 8.07
N LYS A 90 -7.34 17.09 9.11
CA LYS A 90 -7.42 16.50 10.45
C LYS A 90 -7.68 17.62 11.45
N ARG A 91 -8.89 17.65 11.99
CA ARG A 91 -9.37 18.74 12.87
C ARG A 91 -9.23 20.10 12.18
N ALA A 92 -8.58 21.07 12.83
CA ALA A 92 -8.31 22.40 12.28
C ALA A 92 -7.14 22.43 11.28
N ALA A 93 -6.31 21.39 11.20
CA ALA A 93 -5.23 21.32 10.23
C ALA A 93 -5.75 20.79 8.89
N TRP A 94 -5.37 21.44 7.80
CA TRP A 94 -5.75 21.03 6.45
C TRP A 94 -4.63 21.29 5.46
N SER A 95 -4.68 20.56 4.35
CA SER A 95 -3.84 20.79 3.18
C SER A 95 -4.61 20.49 1.91
N TYR A 96 -4.28 21.20 0.84
CA TYR A 96 -4.69 20.87 -0.51
C TYR A 96 -3.48 20.86 -1.43
N ALA A 97 -3.58 20.15 -2.55
CA ALA A 97 -2.54 20.04 -3.54
C ALA A 97 -3.10 20.12 -4.96
N GLU A 98 -2.35 20.76 -5.85
CA GLU A 98 -2.60 20.77 -7.28
C GLU A 98 -1.29 20.43 -8.02
N GLY A 99 -1.40 19.67 -9.09
CA GLY A 99 -0.23 19.27 -9.87
C GLY A 99 -0.56 18.26 -10.95
N ASN A 100 0.32 17.27 -11.14
CA ASN A 100 0.16 16.22 -12.13
C ASN A 100 0.55 14.85 -11.59
N TRP A 101 0.08 13.82 -12.28
CA TRP A 101 0.49 12.45 -12.09
C TRP A 101 0.87 11.81 -13.43
N TYR A 102 1.65 10.74 -13.33
CA TYR A 102 2.08 9.93 -14.47
C TYR A 102 2.42 8.51 -14.02
N ALA A 103 2.38 7.57 -14.96
CA ALA A 103 2.82 6.20 -14.78
C ALA A 103 4.01 5.86 -15.68
N THR A 104 4.82 4.87 -15.31
CA THR A 104 5.93 4.36 -16.14
C THR A 104 5.86 2.84 -16.31
N ASN A 105 6.54 2.31 -17.33
CA ASN A 105 6.60 0.86 -17.61
C ASN A 105 7.35 0.02 -16.55
N GLY A 106 7.81 0.63 -15.44
CA GLY A 106 8.34 -0.07 -14.27
C GLY A 106 7.35 -0.15 -13.10
N GLY A 107 6.05 -0.05 -13.37
CA GLY A 107 4.99 -0.09 -12.36
C GLY A 107 4.92 1.16 -11.48
N LYS A 108 5.62 2.24 -11.85
CA LYS A 108 5.71 3.42 -11.01
C LYS A 108 4.55 4.37 -11.30
N LEU A 109 3.77 4.69 -10.27
CA LEU A 109 2.84 5.83 -10.23
C LEU A 109 3.54 6.98 -9.50
N CYS A 110 3.59 8.19 -10.06
CA CYS A 110 4.11 9.36 -9.37
C CYS A 110 3.09 10.49 -9.34
N MET A 111 2.97 11.14 -8.19
CA MET A 111 2.20 12.36 -7.96
C MET A 111 3.18 13.49 -7.68
N ARG A 112 3.22 14.49 -8.55
CA ARG A 112 4.01 15.71 -8.38
C ARG A 112 3.04 16.86 -8.16
N ALA A 113 3.00 17.39 -6.95
CA ALA A 113 2.04 18.41 -6.57
C ALA A 113 2.66 19.49 -5.68
N LEU A 114 2.12 20.70 -5.79
CA LEU A 114 2.37 21.78 -4.86
C LEU A 114 1.34 21.68 -3.75
N TRP A 115 1.79 21.43 -2.52
CA TRP A 115 0.94 21.34 -1.35
C TRP A 115 0.90 22.69 -0.63
N THR A 116 -0.31 23.18 -0.38
CA THR A 116 -0.56 24.32 0.49
C THR A 116 -1.22 23.80 1.76
N SER A 117 -0.67 24.14 2.92
CA SER A 117 -1.11 23.62 4.22
C SER A 117 -1.24 24.71 5.27
N LYS A 118 -2.21 24.55 6.17
CA LYS A 118 -2.39 25.37 7.35
C LYS A 118 -2.49 24.46 8.56
N VAL A 119 -1.59 24.65 9.53
CA VAL A 119 -1.69 24.01 10.84
C VAL A 119 -2.54 24.87 11.77
N ALA A 120 -3.18 24.28 12.79
CA ALA A 120 -4.27 24.91 13.56
C ALA A 120 -3.96 26.32 14.13
N LYS A 121 -2.70 26.62 14.47
CA LYS A 121 -2.25 27.92 14.98
C LYS A 121 -1.04 28.46 14.20
N GLY A 122 -0.83 27.99 12.97
CA GLY A 122 0.33 28.36 12.17
C GLY A 122 -0.03 29.08 10.89
N SER A 123 0.99 29.74 10.34
CA SER A 123 0.93 30.37 9.03
C SER A 123 0.71 29.34 7.91
N LEU A 124 0.23 29.83 6.78
CA LEU A 124 0.14 29.04 5.57
C LEU A 124 1.56 28.66 5.11
N ALA A 125 1.76 27.40 4.73
CA ALA A 125 3.02 26.91 4.19
C ALA A 125 2.77 26.19 2.86
N THR A 126 3.62 26.46 1.88
CA THR A 126 3.52 25.90 0.53
C THR A 126 4.82 25.18 0.16
N SER A 127 4.74 23.91 -0.25
CA SER A 127 5.91 23.13 -0.63
C SER A 127 5.59 22.11 -1.74
N GLY A 128 6.53 21.95 -2.67
CA GLY A 128 6.43 20.95 -3.73
C GLY A 128 6.82 19.56 -3.21
N ALA A 129 6.04 18.54 -3.56
CA ALA A 129 6.35 17.16 -3.21
C ALA A 129 6.15 16.23 -4.41
N VAL A 130 7.03 15.24 -4.52
CA VAL A 130 6.85 14.09 -5.42
C VAL A 130 6.71 12.84 -4.58
N THR A 131 5.56 12.19 -4.65
CA THR A 131 5.33 10.88 -4.04
C THR A 131 5.16 9.86 -5.14
N CYS A 132 5.89 8.75 -5.07
CA CYS A 132 5.74 7.66 -6.02
C CYS A 132 5.43 6.33 -5.32
N PHE A 133 4.68 5.48 -6.01
CA PHE A 133 4.35 4.11 -5.61
C PHE A 133 4.77 3.14 -6.71
N LEU A 134 5.31 1.98 -6.33
CA LEU A 134 5.62 0.89 -7.24
C LEU A 134 4.48 -0.12 -7.22
N HIS A 135 4.19 -0.70 -8.38
CA HIS A 135 3.18 -1.72 -8.57
C HIS A 135 3.77 -2.94 -9.27
N ARG A 136 3.49 -4.12 -8.74
CA ARG A 136 3.82 -5.39 -9.36
C ARG A 136 2.59 -6.27 -9.37
N GLU A 137 2.51 -7.18 -10.34
CA GLU A 137 1.36 -8.04 -10.53
C GLU A 137 1.80 -9.47 -10.85
N LYS A 138 1.05 -10.42 -10.28
CA LYS A 138 1.16 -11.85 -10.61
C LYS A 138 -0.18 -12.53 -10.32
N ASP A 139 -0.67 -13.32 -11.27
CA ASP A 139 -1.89 -14.13 -11.17
C ASP A 139 -3.14 -13.32 -10.72
N GLY A 140 -3.23 -12.06 -11.16
CA GLY A 140 -4.29 -11.09 -10.83
C GLY A 140 -4.08 -10.34 -9.51
N VAL A 141 -3.13 -10.76 -8.68
CA VAL A 141 -2.78 -10.12 -7.40
C VAL A 141 -1.86 -8.94 -7.66
N VAL A 142 -2.27 -7.75 -7.20
CA VAL A 142 -1.48 -6.53 -7.34
C VAL A 142 -0.83 -6.22 -6.00
N TYR A 143 0.48 -6.02 -6.02
CA TYR A 143 1.30 -5.56 -4.91
C TYR A 143 1.62 -4.08 -5.11
N GLN A 144 1.62 -3.32 -4.01
CA GLN A 144 2.06 -1.93 -4.02
C GLN A 144 3.05 -1.68 -2.89
N LYS A 145 3.99 -0.77 -3.10
CA LYS A 145 4.72 -0.11 -2.03
C LYS A 145 5.00 1.35 -2.37
N ARG A 146 5.19 2.20 -1.36
CA ARG A 146 5.79 3.52 -1.61
C ARG A 146 7.23 3.35 -2.09
N PHE A 147 7.65 4.20 -3.04
CA PHE A 147 8.97 4.10 -3.66
C PHE A 147 10.13 4.27 -2.66
N ILE A 148 9.91 4.99 -1.56
CA ILE A 148 10.88 5.21 -0.50
C ILE A 148 10.29 4.70 0.82
N GLY A 149 11.03 3.79 1.48
CA GLY A 149 10.89 3.52 2.91
C GLY A 149 9.72 2.64 3.36
N GLU A 150 8.95 2.03 2.46
CA GLU A 150 7.84 1.15 2.84
C GLU A 150 7.98 -0.27 2.27
N GLU A 151 7.40 -1.22 2.99
CA GLU A 151 7.27 -2.62 2.62
C GLU A 151 6.18 -2.81 1.55
N TRP A 152 6.27 -3.91 0.81
CA TRP A 152 5.19 -4.35 -0.08
C TRP A 152 3.97 -4.79 0.71
N TYR A 153 2.80 -4.43 0.20
CA TYR A 153 1.52 -4.94 0.65
C TYR A 153 0.67 -5.38 -0.54
N VAL A 154 -0.35 -6.20 -0.28
CA VAL A 154 -1.31 -6.59 -1.32
C VAL A 154 -2.30 -5.44 -1.52
N PHE A 155 -2.16 -4.75 -2.64
CA PHE A 155 -3.04 -3.66 -3.05
C PHE A 155 -4.41 -4.18 -3.53
N ARG A 156 -4.40 -5.32 -4.22
CA ARG A 156 -5.61 -6.01 -4.70
C ARG A 156 -5.40 -7.51 -4.70
N HIS A 157 -6.26 -8.25 -4.02
CA HIS A 157 -6.29 -9.71 -4.08
C HIS A 157 -7.01 -10.21 -5.35
N ASN A 158 -6.79 -11.49 -5.68
CA ASN A 158 -7.56 -12.23 -6.66
C ASN A 158 -8.06 -13.54 -6.01
N PRO A 159 -9.38 -13.72 -5.77
CA PRO A 159 -10.45 -12.75 -5.98
C PRO A 159 -10.34 -11.53 -5.04
N ALA A 160 -10.93 -10.41 -5.45
CA ALA A 160 -10.85 -9.15 -4.69
C ALA A 160 -11.52 -9.27 -3.31
N ARG A 161 -10.87 -8.73 -2.26
CA ARG A 161 -11.31 -8.84 -0.86
C ARG A 161 -11.82 -7.53 -0.29
N ARG A 162 -12.83 -7.61 0.60
CA ARG A 162 -13.19 -6.66 1.68
C ARG A 162 -12.44 -5.33 1.72
N ASP A 163 -11.19 -5.52 2.08
CA ASP A 163 -10.22 -4.65 2.69
C ASP A 163 -9.10 -4.28 1.72
N ASP A 164 -9.18 -4.71 0.45
CA ASP A 164 -8.26 -4.31 -0.59
C ASP A 164 -8.16 -2.79 -0.67
N GLU A 165 -6.93 -2.28 -0.62
CA GLU A 165 -6.66 -0.85 -0.81
C GLU A 165 -7.19 -0.34 -2.16
N ALA A 166 -7.17 -1.19 -3.19
CA ALA A 166 -7.75 -0.89 -4.50
C ALA A 166 -9.24 -0.51 -4.45
N ARG A 167 -10.00 -0.87 -3.41
CA ARG A 167 -11.40 -0.41 -3.26
C ARG A 167 -11.54 1.04 -2.88
N LYS A 168 -10.47 1.64 -2.34
CA LYS A 168 -10.46 3.07 -2.05
C LYS A 168 -10.34 3.91 -3.32
N LEU A 169 -10.08 3.29 -4.48
CA LEU A 169 -10.14 3.91 -5.80
C LEU A 169 -11.58 3.96 -6.32
N VAL A 170 -12.28 5.03 -5.96
CA VAL A 170 -13.66 5.25 -6.40
C VAL A 170 -13.71 6.02 -7.72
N LYS A 171 -14.69 5.72 -8.58
CA LYS A 171 -14.88 6.45 -9.84
C LYS A 171 -15.30 7.90 -9.57
N GLY A 172 -14.78 8.81 -10.38
CA GLY A 172 -15.17 10.22 -10.38
C GLY A 172 -14.30 11.12 -9.52
N ASN A 173 -14.55 12.42 -9.62
CA ASN A 173 -13.82 13.46 -8.91
C ASN A 173 -14.57 13.88 -7.65
N THR A 174 -14.16 13.38 -6.49
CA THR A 174 -14.70 13.80 -5.19
C THR A 174 -13.76 14.76 -4.44
N VAL A 175 -12.77 15.33 -5.14
CA VAL A 175 -11.65 16.07 -4.54
C VAL A 175 -11.72 17.54 -4.88
N SER A 176 -12.04 17.90 -6.12
CA SER A 176 -11.94 19.29 -6.60
C SER A 176 -12.80 20.26 -5.81
N LYS A 177 -14.01 19.87 -5.38
CA LYS A 177 -14.88 20.74 -4.56
C LYS A 177 -14.19 21.15 -3.25
N GLU A 178 -13.58 20.20 -2.55
CA GLU A 178 -12.90 20.48 -1.28
C GLU A 178 -11.61 21.27 -1.50
N VAL A 179 -10.86 20.95 -2.57
CA VAL A 179 -9.68 21.74 -2.96
C VAL A 179 -10.04 23.20 -3.20
N SER A 180 -11.12 23.48 -3.94
CA SER A 180 -11.62 24.84 -4.16
C SER A 180 -12.00 25.54 -2.86
N HIS A 181 -12.68 24.84 -1.95
CA HIS A 181 -13.05 25.37 -0.64
C HIS A 181 -11.82 25.72 0.22
N LEU A 182 -10.84 24.83 0.32
CA LEU A 182 -9.61 25.08 1.08
C LEU A 182 -8.76 26.21 0.48
N LYS A 183 -8.73 26.31 -0.85
CA LYS A 183 -8.05 27.39 -1.58
C LYS A 183 -8.71 28.75 -1.39
N ALA A 184 -10.03 28.80 -1.22
CA ALA A 184 -10.71 30.05 -0.84
C ALA A 184 -10.36 30.47 0.58
N ASN A 185 -10.24 29.51 1.51
CA ASN A 185 -9.87 29.73 2.91
C ASN A 185 -8.37 29.99 3.15
N SER A 186 -7.56 29.94 2.08
CA SER A 186 -6.12 30.21 2.11
C SER A 186 -5.76 31.64 1.69
N ARG A 187 -6.75 32.42 1.27
CA ARG A 187 -6.62 33.84 0.93
C ARG A 187 -6.98 34.69 2.15
#